data_AF-A0A7C1BHZ1-F1
#
_entry.id   AF-A0A7C1BHZ1-F1
#
_cell.length_a   1.000
_cell.length_b   1.000
_cell.length_c   1.000
_cell.angle_alpha   90.00
_cell.angle_beta   90.00
_cell.angle_gamma   90.00
#
_symmetry.space_group_name_H-M   'P 1'
#
loop_
_entity.id
_entity.type
_entity.pdbx_description
1 polymer ?
#
loop_
_entity_poly.entity_id
_entity_poly.type
_entity_poly.pdbx_seq_one_letter_code
_entity_poly.pdbx_strand_id
1 'polypeptide(L)'
;MGEASEKIVNTIIPVRVREFWKNLKEYARFSDLGEIGRRYFALNAFDGAMTTLGVIVGAHIAGNGSPSTIIGAGIGATIAMMVSGLTGAYMAEKAEREKDIREIEEAMFMDLSGTRLERALNYASIIAALIDGASPAAVSIVSLTPYILAVKTLIPVEYAAFLSIGIIFSLLFILGAYLGRLSGSGMIKYGFRMVLVGIATALILSAIGNLGV
;
A
#
# COMPACT_ATOMS: atom_id res chain seq x y z
N MET A 1 10.43 -35.85 10.71
CA MET A 1 9.93 -34.56 11.26
C MET A 1 8.99 -33.80 10.32
N GLY A 2 8.57 -34.34 9.15
CA GLY A 2 7.67 -33.65 8.21
C GLY A 2 6.17 -33.89 8.43
N GLU A 3 5.78 -35.09 8.86
CA GLU A 3 4.35 -35.49 8.91
C GLU A 3 3.56 -34.84 10.07
N ALA A 4 4.23 -34.48 11.16
CA ALA A 4 3.58 -33.83 12.31
C ALA A 4 3.25 -32.35 12.04
N SER A 5 4.07 -31.66 11.24
CA SER A 5 3.85 -30.25 10.87
C SER A 5 2.69 -30.10 9.87
N GLU A 6 2.51 -31.08 8.98
CA GLU A 6 1.42 -31.08 8.00
C GLU A 6 0.05 -31.32 8.66
N LYS A 7 -0.01 -32.17 9.70
CA LYS A 7 -1.25 -32.41 10.47
C LYS A 7 -1.74 -31.17 11.21
N ILE A 8 -0.84 -30.34 11.75
CA ILE A 8 -1.21 -29.12 12.49
C ILE A 8 -1.79 -28.05 11.55
N VAL A 9 -1.23 -27.91 10.35
CA VAL A 9 -1.77 -27.04 9.29
C VAL A 9 -3.09 -27.59 8.73
N ASN A 10 -3.29 -28.91 8.77
CA ASN A 10 -4.51 -29.56 8.32
C ASN A 10 -5.73 -29.31 9.23
N THR A 11 -5.56 -29.09 10.54
CA THR A 11 -6.68 -28.92 11.46
C THR A 11 -7.18 -27.47 11.58
N ILE A 12 -6.33 -26.46 11.30
CA ILE A 12 -6.62 -25.06 11.68
C ILE A 12 -7.16 -24.22 10.51
N ILE A 13 -6.85 -24.60 9.26
CA ILE A 13 -7.19 -23.78 8.09
C ILE A 13 -8.45 -24.31 7.40
N PRO A 14 -9.52 -23.50 7.25
CA PRO A 14 -10.74 -23.89 6.54
C PRO A 14 -10.42 -24.40 5.14
N VAL A 15 -11.11 -25.45 4.68
CA VAL A 15 -10.90 -26.06 3.35
C VAL A 15 -10.94 -25.01 2.23
N ARG A 16 -11.85 -24.02 2.33
CA ARG A 16 -11.98 -22.86 1.43
C ARG A 16 -10.71 -22.00 1.33
N VAL A 17 -10.02 -21.79 2.45
CA VAL A 17 -8.76 -21.01 2.51
C VAL A 17 -7.62 -21.83 1.88
N ARG A 18 -7.63 -23.15 2.07
CA ARG A 18 -6.64 -24.06 1.48
C ARG A 18 -6.75 -24.12 -0.04
N GLU A 19 -7.98 -24.24 -0.57
CA GLU A 19 -8.25 -24.14 -2.01
C GLU A 19 -7.84 -22.78 -2.56
N PHE A 20 -8.15 -21.69 -1.85
CA PHE A 20 -7.73 -20.35 -2.20
C PHE A 20 -6.19 -20.24 -2.33
N TRP A 21 -5.41 -20.73 -1.36
CA TRP A 21 -3.94 -20.70 -1.43
C TRP A 21 -3.35 -21.61 -2.50
N LYS A 22 -3.95 -22.78 -2.75
CA LYS A 22 -3.51 -23.72 -3.79
C LYS A 22 -3.75 -23.13 -5.18
N ASN A 23 -4.93 -22.54 -5.38
CA ASN A 23 -5.31 -21.79 -6.56
C ASN A 23 -4.43 -20.54 -6.73
N LEU A 24 -4.11 -19.81 -5.65
CA LEU A 24 -3.23 -18.64 -5.70
C LEU A 24 -1.82 -19.00 -6.22
N LYS A 25 -1.27 -20.14 -5.80
CA LYS A 25 0.04 -20.65 -6.29
C LYS A 25 -0.01 -21.09 -7.75
N GLU A 26 -1.11 -21.71 -8.18
CA GLU A 26 -1.33 -22.11 -9.57
C GLU A 26 -1.56 -20.89 -10.47
N TYR A 27 -2.36 -19.92 -10.02
CA TYR A 27 -2.67 -18.68 -10.72
C TYR A 27 -1.48 -17.71 -10.76
N ALA A 28 -0.64 -17.67 -9.72
CA ALA A 28 0.61 -16.89 -9.75
C ALA A 28 1.68 -17.43 -10.72
N ARG A 29 1.48 -18.63 -11.30
CA ARG A 29 2.29 -19.11 -12.43
C ARG A 29 1.79 -18.62 -13.79
N PHE A 30 0.49 -18.32 -13.90
CA PHE A 30 -0.14 -17.84 -15.14
C PHE A 30 -0.36 -16.33 -15.17
N SER A 31 -0.18 -15.66 -14.03
CA SER A 31 -0.35 -14.22 -13.87
C SER A 31 0.84 -13.64 -13.13
N ASP A 32 1.27 -12.45 -13.52
CA ASP A 32 2.35 -11.69 -12.88
C ASP A 32 1.99 -11.15 -11.48
N LEU A 33 1.13 -11.87 -10.74
CA LEU A 33 0.63 -11.58 -9.40
C LEU A 33 1.73 -11.09 -8.44
N GLY A 34 2.88 -11.75 -8.47
CA GLY A 34 4.03 -11.36 -7.64
C GLY A 34 4.60 -10.00 -8.02
N GLU A 35 4.76 -9.72 -9.31
CA GLU A 35 5.28 -8.43 -9.78
C GLU A 35 4.27 -7.31 -9.56
N ILE A 36 3.02 -7.54 -9.95
CA ILE A 36 1.90 -6.62 -9.78
C ILE A 36 1.71 -6.27 -8.30
N GLY A 37 1.72 -7.26 -7.42
CA GLY A 37 1.62 -7.05 -5.98
C GLY A 37 2.78 -6.22 -5.43
N ARG A 38 4.02 -6.49 -5.84
CA ARG A 38 5.18 -5.68 -5.39
C ARG A 38 5.10 -4.24 -5.90
N ARG A 39 4.63 -4.05 -7.13
CA ARG A 39 4.45 -2.74 -7.77
C ARG A 39 3.39 -1.92 -7.02
N TYR A 40 2.19 -2.47 -6.84
CA TYR A 40 1.09 -1.79 -6.14
C TYR A 40 1.39 -1.56 -4.67
N PHE A 41 2.06 -2.51 -4.01
CA PHE A 41 2.52 -2.31 -2.63
C PHE A 41 3.45 -1.11 -2.56
N ALA A 42 4.47 -1.05 -3.41
CA ALA A 42 5.47 0.00 -3.33
C ALA A 42 4.94 1.38 -3.68
N LEU A 43 4.10 1.48 -4.72
CA LEU A 43 3.46 2.72 -5.13
C LEU A 43 2.55 3.26 -4.02
N ASN A 44 1.62 2.44 -3.51
CA ASN A 44 0.63 2.96 -2.57
C ASN A 44 1.13 3.04 -1.13
N ALA A 45 2.09 2.21 -0.71
CA ALA A 45 2.77 2.40 0.57
C ALA A 45 3.49 3.76 0.61
N PHE A 46 4.10 4.17 -0.52
CA PHE A 46 4.70 5.49 -0.64
C PHE A 46 3.63 6.58 -0.53
N ASP A 47 2.52 6.46 -1.25
CA ASP A 47 1.43 7.45 -1.20
C ASP A 47 0.82 7.59 0.19
N GLY A 48 0.69 6.50 0.95
CA GLY A 48 0.23 6.56 2.35
C GLY A 48 1.17 7.36 3.25
N ALA A 49 2.50 7.14 3.09
CA ALA A 49 3.52 7.89 3.83
C ALA A 49 3.49 9.38 3.46
N MET A 50 3.42 9.71 2.16
CA MET A 50 3.43 11.08 1.66
C MET A 50 2.16 11.84 2.00
N THR A 51 1.00 11.20 1.89
CA THR A 51 -0.29 11.78 2.27
C THR A 51 -0.32 12.10 3.76
N THR A 52 0.14 11.17 4.60
CA THR A 52 0.18 11.39 6.06
C THR A 52 1.18 12.50 6.43
N LEU A 53 2.35 12.54 5.77
CA LEU A 53 3.31 13.63 5.92
C LEU A 53 2.67 14.97 5.57
N GLY A 54 1.94 15.03 4.46
CA GLY A 54 1.24 16.23 4.02
C GLY A 54 0.19 16.72 5.00
N VAL A 55 -0.60 15.79 5.56
CA VAL A 55 -1.59 16.10 6.61
C VAL A 55 -0.90 16.70 7.85
N ILE A 56 0.20 16.10 8.30
CA ILE A 56 0.90 16.55 9.51
C ILE A 56 1.56 17.91 9.30
N VAL A 57 2.32 18.05 8.21
CA VAL A 57 3.03 19.30 7.88
C VAL A 57 2.02 20.41 7.61
N GLY A 58 0.97 20.15 6.83
CA GLY A 58 -0.08 21.11 6.54
C GLY A 58 -0.83 21.57 7.79
N ALA A 59 -1.21 20.65 8.68
CA ALA A 59 -1.88 21.00 9.94
C ALA A 59 -0.98 21.84 10.86
N HIS A 60 0.33 21.58 10.86
CA HIS A 60 1.29 22.36 11.64
C HIS A 60 1.41 23.80 11.11
N ILE A 61 1.47 23.98 9.79
CA ILE A 61 1.58 25.32 9.18
C ILE A 61 0.28 26.12 9.36
N ALA A 62 -0.88 25.47 9.28
CA ALA A 62 -2.17 26.12 9.46
C ALA A 62 -2.46 26.56 10.91
N GLY A 63 -1.54 26.34 11.86
CA GLY A 63 -1.74 26.66 13.28
C GLY A 63 -2.78 25.80 14.00
N ASN A 64 -3.44 24.88 13.29
CA ASN A 64 -4.49 23.98 13.79
C ASN A 64 -3.95 22.59 14.12
N GLY A 65 -2.82 22.54 14.83
CA GLY A 65 -2.10 21.31 15.19
C GLY A 65 -2.76 20.45 16.29
N SER A 66 -4.08 20.51 16.46
CA SER A 66 -4.76 19.69 17.45
C SER A 66 -4.60 18.20 17.08
N PRO A 67 -4.19 17.31 18.00
CA PRO A 67 -4.02 15.89 17.71
C PRO A 67 -5.27 15.24 17.12
N SER A 68 -6.45 15.64 17.61
CA SER A 68 -7.74 15.15 17.12
C SER A 68 -8.01 15.54 15.67
N THR A 69 -7.66 16.76 15.27
CA THR A 69 -7.80 17.22 13.88
C THR A 69 -6.87 16.44 12.96
N ILE A 70 -5.62 16.21 13.37
CA ILE A 70 -4.63 15.48 12.58
C ILE A 70 -5.04 14.02 12.41
N ILE A 71 -5.52 13.37 13.47
CA ILE A 71 -6.03 12.00 13.40
C ILE A 71 -7.27 11.96 12.51
N GLY A 72 -8.21 12.88 12.66
CA GLY A 72 -9.42 12.94 11.85
C GLY A 72 -9.12 13.13 10.36
N ALA A 73 -8.26 14.09 10.02
CA ALA A 73 -7.82 14.34 8.65
C ALA A 73 -7.02 13.15 8.09
N GLY A 74 -6.11 12.57 8.88
CA GLY A 74 -5.29 11.44 8.48
C GLY A 74 -6.11 10.16 8.24
N ILE A 75 -7.06 9.84 9.13
CA ILE A 75 -7.97 8.71 8.96
C ILE A 75 -8.89 8.96 7.76
N GLY A 76 -9.44 10.18 7.61
CA GLY A 76 -10.27 10.54 6.48
C GLY A 76 -9.55 10.37 5.14
N ALA A 77 -8.33 10.89 5.03
CA ALA A 77 -7.48 10.72 3.86
C ALA A 77 -7.14 9.24 3.62
N THR A 78 -6.87 8.49 4.68
CA THR A 78 -6.57 7.04 4.59
C THR A 78 -7.75 6.23 4.07
N ILE A 79 -8.96 6.49 4.55
CA ILE A 79 -10.17 5.80 4.08
C ILE A 79 -10.44 6.17 2.62
N ALA A 80 -10.30 7.44 2.27
CA ALA A 80 -10.45 7.89 0.88
C ALA A 80 -9.46 7.17 -0.05
N MET A 81 -8.18 7.10 0.33
CA MET A 81 -7.17 6.36 -0.41
C MET A 81 -7.46 4.86 -0.48
N MET A 82 -7.89 4.24 0.62
CA MET A 82 -8.22 2.81 0.65
C MET A 82 -9.37 2.48 -0.32
N VAL A 83 -10.46 3.25 -0.28
CA VAL A 83 -11.61 3.04 -1.18
C VAL A 83 -11.23 3.32 -2.64
N SER A 84 -10.50 4.42 -2.87
CA SER A 84 -9.99 4.79 -4.19
C SER A 84 -9.06 3.72 -4.75
N GLY A 85 -8.16 3.20 -3.93
CA GLY A 85 -7.19 2.19 -4.33
C GLY A 85 -7.84 0.83 -4.63
N LEU A 86 -8.66 0.33 -3.70
CA LEU A 86 -9.43 -0.91 -3.89
C LEU A 86 -10.27 -0.85 -5.17
N THR A 87 -11.02 0.23 -5.37
CA THR A 87 -11.96 0.32 -6.50
C THR A 87 -11.23 0.66 -7.81
N GLY A 88 -10.32 1.64 -7.76
CA GLY A 88 -9.60 2.13 -8.92
C GLY A 88 -8.66 1.09 -9.50
N ALA A 89 -7.85 0.42 -8.67
CA ALA A 89 -6.96 -0.64 -9.13
C ALA A 89 -7.76 -1.86 -9.62
N TYR A 90 -8.88 -2.22 -8.97
CA TYR A 90 -9.74 -3.31 -9.45
C TYR A 90 -10.30 -3.00 -10.84
N MET A 91 -10.88 -1.81 -11.04
CA MET A 91 -11.46 -1.44 -12.33
C MET A 91 -10.38 -1.36 -13.43
N ALA A 92 -9.22 -0.77 -13.14
CA ALA A 92 -8.13 -0.65 -14.09
C ALA A 92 -7.53 -2.00 -14.46
N GLU A 93 -7.15 -2.82 -13.47
CA GLU A 93 -6.57 -4.14 -13.74
C GLU A 93 -7.60 -5.07 -14.38
N LYS A 94 -8.87 -5.03 -13.98
CA LYS A 94 -9.90 -5.84 -14.63
C LYS A 94 -10.08 -5.45 -16.10
N ALA A 95 -10.12 -4.16 -16.42
CA ALA A 95 -10.24 -3.70 -17.80
C ALA A 95 -9.07 -4.15 -18.68
N GLU A 96 -7.83 -4.08 -18.15
CA GLU A 96 -6.65 -4.55 -18.87
C GLU A 96 -6.68 -6.07 -19.06
N ARG A 97 -7.07 -6.84 -18.03
CA ARG A 97 -7.18 -8.30 -18.14
C ARG A 97 -8.27 -8.78 -19.08
N GLU A 98 -9.41 -8.11 -19.11
CA GLU A 98 -10.46 -8.43 -20.08
C GLU A 98 -10.02 -8.10 -21.51
N LYS A 99 -9.20 -7.05 -21.70
CA LYS A 99 -8.60 -6.73 -23.00
C LYS A 99 -7.59 -7.81 -23.41
N ASP A 100 -6.69 -8.21 -22.51
CA ASP A 100 -5.72 -9.29 -22.75
C ASP A 100 -6.44 -10.58 -23.19
N ILE A 101 -7.54 -10.95 -22.52
CA ILE A 101 -8.34 -12.13 -22.88
C ILE A 101 -8.93 -11.99 -24.29
N ARG A 102 -9.57 -10.86 -24.60
CA ARG A 102 -10.19 -10.64 -25.93
C ARG A 102 -9.17 -10.74 -27.06
N GLU A 103 -7.97 -10.19 -26.89
CA GLU A 103 -6.91 -10.29 -27.89
C GLU A 103 -6.49 -11.74 -28.14
N ILE A 104 -6.46 -12.57 -27.09
CA ILE A 104 -6.14 -14.00 -27.20
C ILE A 104 -7.32 -14.76 -27.86
N GLU A 105 -8.57 -14.46 -27.50
CA GLU A 105 -9.76 -15.07 -28.10
C GLU A 105 -9.84 -14.82 -29.60
N GLU A 106 -9.58 -13.57 -30.03
CA GLU A 106 -9.55 -13.17 -31.43
C GLU A 106 -8.43 -13.87 -32.20
N ALA A 107 -7.22 -13.98 -31.61
CA ALA A 107 -6.09 -14.65 -32.24
C ALA A 107 -6.30 -16.15 -32.41
N MET A 108 -7.07 -16.78 -31.52
CA MET A 108 -7.33 -18.23 -31.54
C MET A 108 -8.68 -18.61 -32.17
N PHE A 109 -9.55 -17.63 -32.48
CA PHE A 109 -10.95 -17.86 -32.86
C PHE A 109 -11.69 -18.80 -31.88
N MET A 110 -11.44 -18.63 -30.56
CA MET A 110 -12.00 -19.47 -29.51
C MET A 110 -12.39 -18.64 -28.30
N ASP A 111 -13.58 -18.91 -27.75
CA ASP A 111 -14.07 -18.30 -26.50
C ASP A 111 -13.31 -18.89 -25.28
N LEU A 112 -12.77 -18.00 -24.44
CA LEU A 112 -12.03 -18.34 -23.23
C LEU A 112 -12.84 -18.06 -21.95
N SER A 113 -14.13 -17.73 -22.09
CA SER A 113 -15.06 -17.57 -20.98
C SER A 113 -15.12 -18.83 -20.09
N GLY A 114 -15.04 -18.64 -18.78
CA GLY A 114 -15.06 -19.71 -17.78
C GLY A 114 -13.77 -20.54 -17.72
N THR A 115 -12.76 -20.23 -18.52
CA THR A 115 -11.49 -20.97 -18.48
C THR A 115 -10.74 -20.76 -17.17
N ARG A 116 -9.73 -21.59 -16.93
CA ARG A 116 -8.81 -21.39 -15.79
C ARG A 116 -8.02 -20.10 -15.94
N LEU A 117 -7.72 -19.68 -17.18
CA LEU A 117 -6.99 -18.46 -17.49
C LEU A 117 -7.79 -17.22 -17.11
N GLU A 118 -9.03 -17.09 -17.59
CA GLU A 118 -9.90 -15.95 -17.25
C GLU A 118 -10.10 -15.82 -15.73
N ARG A 119 -10.34 -16.96 -15.05
CA ARG A 119 -10.44 -16.97 -13.59
C ARG A 119 -9.14 -16.52 -12.92
N ALA A 120 -7.98 -17.00 -13.37
CA ALA A 120 -6.68 -16.61 -12.84
C ALA A 120 -6.48 -15.09 -12.92
N LEU A 121 -6.78 -14.49 -14.07
CA LEU A 121 -6.62 -13.06 -14.30
C LEU A 121 -7.59 -12.23 -13.45
N ASN A 122 -8.86 -12.64 -13.34
CA ASN A 122 -9.82 -11.99 -12.44
C ASN A 122 -9.37 -12.02 -10.97
N TYR A 123 -8.84 -13.16 -10.52
CA TYR A 123 -8.26 -13.25 -9.17
C TYR A 123 -7.05 -12.33 -9.01
N ALA A 124 -6.19 -12.22 -10.03
CA ALA A 124 -5.05 -11.32 -10.00
C ALA A 124 -5.48 -9.85 -9.81
N SER A 125 -6.50 -9.39 -10.52
CA SER A 125 -7.05 -8.03 -10.37
C SER A 125 -7.60 -7.77 -8.97
N ILE A 126 -8.27 -8.75 -8.35
CA ILE A 126 -8.77 -8.63 -6.96
C ILE A 126 -7.59 -8.52 -5.98
N ILE A 127 -6.57 -9.35 -6.12
CA ILE A 127 -5.40 -9.31 -5.22
C ILE A 127 -4.63 -8.00 -5.40
N ALA A 128 -4.45 -7.54 -6.63
CA ALA A 128 -3.82 -6.26 -6.94
C ALA A 128 -4.56 -5.11 -6.23
N ALA A 129 -5.89 -5.07 -6.37
CA ALA A 129 -6.74 -4.09 -5.70
C ALA A 129 -6.60 -4.13 -4.18
N LEU A 130 -6.65 -5.32 -3.57
CA LEU A 130 -6.49 -5.48 -2.13
C LEU A 130 -5.14 -4.95 -1.63
N ILE A 131 -4.05 -5.27 -2.34
CA ILE A 131 -2.71 -4.76 -1.99
C ILE A 131 -2.67 -3.24 -2.16
N ASP A 132 -3.20 -2.72 -3.25
CA ASP A 132 -3.26 -1.30 -3.57
C ASP A 132 -3.95 -0.51 -2.45
N GLY A 133 -5.16 -0.90 -2.03
CA GLY A 133 -5.88 -0.21 -0.97
C GLY A 133 -5.36 -0.46 0.46
N ALA A 134 -4.81 -1.64 0.75
CA ALA A 134 -4.34 -1.98 2.10
C ALA A 134 -2.98 -1.35 2.44
N SER A 135 -2.10 -1.21 1.45
CA SER A 135 -0.74 -0.66 1.63
C SER A 135 -0.72 0.76 2.20
N PRO A 136 -1.44 1.75 1.64
CA PRO A 136 -1.45 3.11 2.16
C PRO A 136 -2.11 3.13 3.54
N ALA A 137 -3.16 2.34 3.75
CA ALA A 137 -3.83 2.26 5.05
C ALA A 137 -2.90 1.79 6.17
N ALA A 138 -2.13 0.72 5.91
CA ALA A 138 -1.16 0.22 6.88
C ALA A 138 -0.10 1.29 7.22
N VAL A 139 0.46 1.95 6.19
CA VAL A 139 1.49 2.98 6.38
C VAL A 139 0.95 4.20 7.12
N SER A 140 -0.22 4.69 6.75
CA SER A 140 -0.84 5.86 7.39
C SER A 140 -1.20 5.58 8.85
N ILE A 141 -1.77 4.41 9.15
CA ILE A 141 -2.10 4.04 10.53
C ILE A 141 -0.85 3.99 11.39
N VAL A 142 0.22 3.33 10.92
CA VAL A 142 1.51 3.28 11.63
C VAL A 142 2.08 4.68 11.84
N SER A 143 1.99 5.53 10.83
CA SER A 143 2.49 6.91 10.88
C SER A 143 1.69 7.78 11.86
N LEU A 144 0.38 7.57 12.00
CA LEU A 144 -0.47 8.32 12.94
C LEU A 144 -0.38 7.83 14.39
N THR A 145 0.31 6.72 14.66
CA THR A 145 0.40 6.15 16.02
C THR A 145 0.87 7.15 17.09
N PRO A 146 1.85 8.05 16.87
CA PRO A 146 2.26 8.99 17.91
C PRO A 146 1.14 9.95 18.30
N TYR A 147 0.33 10.41 17.34
CA TYR A 147 -0.82 11.27 17.64
C TYR A 147 -1.90 10.52 18.41
N ILE A 148 -2.15 9.24 18.10
CA ILE A 148 -3.10 8.40 18.86
C ILE A 148 -2.61 8.26 20.31
N LEU A 149 -1.31 8.07 20.53
CA LEU A 149 -0.72 8.01 21.87
C LEU A 149 -0.80 9.36 22.60
N ALA A 150 -0.64 10.47 21.87
CA ALA A 150 -0.73 11.82 22.44
C ALA A 150 -2.15 12.13 22.94
N VAL A 151 -3.19 11.75 22.19
CA VAL A 151 -4.60 11.87 22.63
C VAL A 151 -4.88 11.05 23.89
N LYS A 152 -4.25 9.88 24.02
CA LYS A 152 -4.36 9.05 25.22
C LYS A 152 -3.52 9.53 26.40
N THR A 153 -2.87 10.70 26.30
CA THR A 153 -1.98 11.29 27.31
C THR A 153 -0.74 10.44 27.63
N LEU A 154 -0.37 9.50 26.75
CA LEU A 154 0.82 8.65 26.93
C LEU A 154 2.12 9.37 26.52
N ILE A 155 2.03 10.33 25.60
CA ILE A 155 3.16 11.16 25.18
C ILE A 155 2.75 12.64 25.13
N PRO A 156 3.68 13.59 25.36
CA PRO A 156 3.40 15.00 25.14
C PRO A 156 3.14 15.30 23.66
N VAL A 157 2.14 16.14 23.39
CA VAL A 157 1.72 16.53 22.02
C VAL A 157 2.88 17.16 21.23
N GLU A 158 3.75 17.88 21.91
CA GLU A 158 4.94 18.54 21.35
C GLU A 158 5.87 17.55 20.62
N TYR A 159 5.93 16.29 21.07
CA TYR A 159 6.79 15.27 20.46
C TYR A 159 6.07 14.43 19.40
N ALA A 160 4.73 14.47 19.33
CA ALA A 160 3.95 13.62 18.43
C ALA A 160 4.30 13.88 16.95
N ALA A 161 4.48 15.15 16.57
CA ALA A 161 4.86 15.54 15.22
C ALA A 161 6.23 14.97 14.83
N PHE A 162 7.26 15.20 15.65
CA PHE A 162 8.62 14.74 15.37
C PHE A 162 8.71 13.21 15.31
N LEU A 163 8.04 12.50 16.22
CA LEU A 163 8.00 11.05 16.21
C LEU A 163 7.28 10.51 14.96
N SER A 164 6.18 11.12 14.56
CA SER A 164 5.41 10.71 13.39
C SER A 164 6.19 10.95 12.09
N ILE A 165 6.83 12.11 11.94
CA ILE A 165 7.72 12.40 10.81
C ILE A 165 8.90 11.42 10.78
N GLY A 166 9.48 11.11 11.94
CA GLY A 166 10.54 10.10 12.07
C GLY A 166 10.11 8.71 11.62
N ILE A 167 8.89 8.28 11.99
CA ILE A 167 8.29 7.02 11.53
C ILE A 167 8.11 7.06 10.01
N ILE A 168 7.56 8.14 9.46
CA ILE A 168 7.33 8.29 8.02
C ILE A 168 8.65 8.17 7.26
N PHE A 169 9.69 8.92 7.65
CA PHE A 169 10.99 8.85 6.98
C PHE A 169 11.66 7.48 7.12
N SER A 170 11.47 6.80 8.26
CA SER A 170 11.93 5.42 8.44
C SER A 170 11.21 4.46 7.49
N LEU A 171 9.88 4.60 7.35
CA LEU A 171 9.08 3.80 6.41
C LEU A 171 9.48 4.07 4.96
N LEU A 172 9.67 5.34 4.57
CA LEU A 172 10.17 5.72 3.26
C LEU A 172 11.56 5.14 2.97
N PHE A 173 12.45 5.15 3.96
CA PHE A 173 13.78 4.56 3.82
C PHE A 173 13.70 3.05 3.63
N ILE A 174 12.89 2.35 4.45
CA ILE A 174 12.67 0.90 4.34
C ILE A 174 12.08 0.55 2.96
N LEU A 175 11.08 1.32 2.53
CA LEU A 175 10.43 1.14 1.23
C LEU A 175 11.40 1.37 0.07
N GLY A 176 12.21 2.41 0.15
CA GLY A 176 13.28 2.68 -0.81
C GLY A 176 14.33 1.57 -0.82
N ALA A 177 14.78 1.10 0.34
CA ALA A 177 15.72 -0.01 0.44
C ALA A 177 15.16 -1.30 -0.18
N TYR A 178 13.86 -1.55 0.02
CA TYR A 178 13.13 -2.66 -0.61
C TYR A 178 13.12 -2.55 -2.15
N LEU A 179 12.76 -1.38 -2.69
CA LEU A 179 12.80 -1.12 -4.13
C LEU A 179 14.22 -1.17 -4.72
N GLY A 180 15.21 -0.70 -3.97
CA GLY A 180 16.63 -0.80 -4.34
C GLY A 180 17.06 -2.25 -4.50
N ARG A 181 16.69 -3.10 -3.54
CA ARG A 181 16.95 -4.55 -3.63
C ARG A 181 16.24 -5.19 -4.83
N LEU A 182 14.99 -4.82 -5.08
CA LEU A 182 14.21 -5.36 -6.19
C LEU A 182 14.79 -4.98 -7.57
N SER A 183 15.31 -3.76 -7.71
CA SER A 183 15.89 -3.24 -8.95
C SER A 183 17.37 -3.62 -9.17
N GLY A 184 17.97 -4.42 -8.29
CA GLY A 184 19.41 -4.72 -8.34
C GLY A 184 20.31 -3.51 -8.06
N SER A 185 19.73 -2.42 -7.55
CA SER A 185 20.44 -1.19 -7.21
C SER A 185 20.88 -1.18 -5.74
N GLY A 186 21.72 -0.21 -5.36
CA GLY A 186 22.11 -0.04 -3.97
C GLY A 186 20.92 0.30 -3.06
N MET A 187 20.61 -0.57 -2.10
CA MET A 187 19.51 -0.42 -1.14
C MET A 187 19.56 0.93 -0.41
N ILE A 188 20.73 1.27 0.14
CA ILE A 188 20.94 2.51 0.89
C ILE A 188 20.68 3.75 0.01
N LYS A 189 21.14 3.71 -1.25
CA LYS A 189 20.96 4.82 -2.20
C LYS A 189 19.47 5.06 -2.49
N TYR A 190 18.69 4.01 -2.72
CA TYR A 190 17.25 4.14 -2.93
C TYR A 190 16.50 4.57 -1.67
N GLY A 191 16.89 4.05 -0.49
CA GLY A 191 16.35 4.50 0.80
C GLY A 191 16.49 6.01 0.98
N PHE A 192 17.71 6.54 0.79
CA PHE A 192 17.93 7.99 0.88
C PHE A 192 17.20 8.78 -0.19
N ARG A 193 17.10 8.28 -1.43
CA ARG A 193 16.31 8.94 -2.48
C ARG A 193 14.85 9.14 -2.07
N MET A 194 14.23 8.10 -1.51
CA MET A 194 12.83 8.19 -1.05
C MET A 194 12.66 9.18 0.11
N VAL A 195 13.58 9.18 1.06
CA VAL A 195 13.58 10.17 2.15
C VAL A 195 13.77 11.59 1.61
N LEU A 196 14.65 11.79 0.63
CA LEU A 196 14.86 13.09 -0.01
C LEU A 196 13.60 13.60 -0.71
N VAL A 197 12.81 12.72 -1.35
CA VAL A 197 11.50 13.09 -1.91
C VAL A 197 10.54 13.53 -0.80
N GLY A 198 10.48 12.79 0.31
CA GLY A 198 9.68 13.18 1.49
C GLY A 198 10.08 14.55 2.05
N ILE A 199 11.38 14.80 2.21
CA ILE A 199 11.91 16.11 2.65
C ILE A 199 11.53 17.20 1.66
N ALA A 200 11.72 16.98 0.36
CA ALA A 200 11.36 17.94 -0.68
C ALA A 200 9.88 18.30 -0.62
N THR A 201 8.99 17.31 -0.46
CA THR A 201 7.54 17.57 -0.33
C THR A 201 7.22 18.35 0.93
N ALA A 202 7.82 18.02 2.08
CA ALA A 202 7.62 18.78 3.31
C ALA A 202 8.06 20.25 3.15
N LEU A 203 9.19 20.49 2.46
CA LEU A 203 9.68 21.84 2.17
C LEU A 203 8.74 22.60 1.22
N ILE A 204 8.23 21.95 0.17
CA ILE A 204 7.27 22.55 -0.76
C ILE A 204 6.00 22.95 -0.01
N LEU A 205 5.44 22.07 0.81
CA LEU A 205 4.24 22.37 1.61
C LEU A 205 4.49 23.51 2.60
N SER A 206 5.65 23.52 3.25
CA SER A 206 6.07 24.61 4.15
C SER A 206 6.19 25.95 3.43
N ALA A 207 6.75 25.95 2.21
CA ALA A 207 6.85 27.16 1.40
C ALA A 207 5.46 27.68 1.00
N ILE A 208 4.53 26.79 0.65
CA ILE A 208 3.16 27.17 0.27
C ILE A 208 2.42 27.80 1.45
N GLY A 209 2.46 27.20 2.64
CA GLY A 209 1.72 27.76 3.78
C GLY A 209 2.29 29.09 4.29
N ASN A 210 3.58 29.37 4.06
CA ASN A 210 4.16 30.70 4.33
C ASN A 210 3.67 31.80 3.38
N LEU A 211 3.04 31.44 2.24
CA LEU A 211 2.45 32.41 1.31
C LEU A 211 1.08 32.92 1.77
N GLY A 212 0.57 32.47 2.92
CA GLY A 212 -0.62 33.03 3.58
C GLY A 212 -1.96 32.66 2.92
N VAL A 213 -2.02 31.49 2.27
CA VAL A 213 -3.29 30.86 1.82
C VAL A 213 -3.89 30.03 2.93
#